data_AF-A0A6A4A6S0-F1
#
_entry.id   AF-A0A6A4A6S0-F1
#
_cell.length_a   1.000
_cell.length_b   1.000
_cell.length_c   1.000
_cell.angle_alpha   90.00
_cell.angle_beta   90.00
_cell.angle_gamma   90.00
#
_symmetry.space_group_name_H-M   'P 1'
#
loop_
_entity.id
_entity.type
_entity.pdbx_description
1 polymer ?
#
loop_
_entity_poly.entity_id
_entity_poly.type
_entity_poly.pdbx_seq_one_letter_code
_entity_poly.pdbx_strand_id
1 'polypeptide(L)'
;MAAEKKSTGGLESFHGKGFVMWKDKLLTYVNHLDQLYKRKQLEKGLPPVHALMVDFLHGSPEKPPSVPEDSGLSDKENNAMEWKVMDWERVETICKTF
;
A
#
# COMPACT_ATOMS: atom_id res chain seq x y z
N MET A 1 -34.47 26.66 -16.82
CA MET A 1 -33.80 25.39 -16.47
C MET A 1 -32.30 25.63 -16.54
N ALA A 2 -31.66 25.95 -15.42
CA ALA A 2 -30.20 26.09 -15.33
C ALA A 2 -29.62 24.71 -15.06
N ALA A 3 -28.81 24.19 -15.98
CA ALA A 3 -28.11 22.93 -15.78
C ALA A 3 -27.05 23.13 -14.69
N GLU A 4 -27.25 22.48 -13.53
CA GLU A 4 -26.21 22.33 -12.52
C GLU A 4 -25.02 21.61 -13.17
N LYS A 5 -23.96 22.37 -13.43
CA LYS A 5 -22.65 21.79 -13.71
C LYS A 5 -22.19 21.12 -12.42
N LYS A 6 -22.40 19.81 -12.32
CA LYS A 6 -21.66 18.94 -11.41
C LYS A 6 -20.18 19.23 -11.64
N SER A 7 -19.59 20.00 -10.72
CA SER A 7 -18.15 20.15 -10.64
C SER A 7 -17.62 18.75 -10.34
N THR A 8 -17.06 18.09 -11.35
CA THR A 8 -16.30 16.87 -11.20
C THR A 8 -15.04 17.25 -10.42
N GLY A 9 -15.19 17.37 -9.10
CA GLY A 9 -14.12 17.64 -8.14
C GLY A 9 -13.25 16.40 -7.94
N GLY A 10 -12.83 15.79 -9.04
CA GLY A 10 -11.79 14.78 -9.08
C GLY A 10 -10.51 15.44 -9.59
N LEU A 11 -9.37 14.93 -9.13
CA LEU A 11 -8.00 15.30 -9.58
C LEU A 11 -7.75 15.20 -11.11
N GLU A 12 -8.78 15.03 -11.91
CA GLU A 12 -8.76 14.87 -13.36
C GLU A 12 -8.47 16.19 -14.10
N SER A 13 -8.67 17.34 -13.44
CA SER A 13 -8.36 18.65 -14.03
C SER A 13 -7.89 19.67 -13.01
N PHE A 14 -6.57 19.87 -12.91
CA PHE A 14 -5.98 21.13 -12.45
C PHE A 14 -5.48 21.89 -13.68
N HIS A 15 -6.01 23.08 -13.97
CA HIS A 15 -5.57 23.94 -15.08
C HIS A 15 -5.63 23.35 -16.52
N GLY A 16 -6.53 22.39 -16.80
CA GLY A 16 -6.85 22.00 -18.19
C GLY A 16 -5.73 21.26 -18.96
N LYS A 17 -4.65 20.82 -18.30
CA LYS A 17 -3.67 19.89 -18.89
C LYS A 17 -3.99 18.47 -18.44
N GLY A 18 -4.09 17.54 -19.39
CA GLY A 18 -4.42 16.15 -19.14
C GLY A 18 -3.50 15.48 -18.11
N PHE A 19 -4.10 15.14 -16.98
CA PHE A 19 -3.51 14.43 -15.85
C PHE A 19 -3.36 12.92 -16.17
N VAL A 20 -2.76 12.54 -17.30
CA VAL A 20 -2.42 11.12 -17.55
C VAL A 20 -1.07 10.79 -16.90
N MET A 21 -0.08 11.67 -17.04
CA MET A 21 1.30 11.42 -16.59
C MET A 21 1.52 11.43 -15.07
N TRP A 22 0.71 12.13 -14.29
CA TRP A 22 0.94 12.20 -12.83
C TRP A 22 0.70 10.86 -12.17
N LYS A 23 -0.30 10.09 -12.63
CA LYS A 23 -0.61 8.75 -12.14
C LYS A 23 0.56 7.81 -12.41
N ASP A 24 1.08 7.84 -13.64
CA ASP A 24 2.25 7.04 -14.03
C ASP A 24 3.51 7.43 -13.23
N LYS A 25 3.70 8.73 -12.99
CA LYS A 25 4.81 9.24 -12.15
C LYS A 25 4.67 8.78 -10.70
N LEU A 26 3.47 8.87 -10.12
CA LEU A 26 3.19 8.42 -8.76
C LEU A 26 3.42 6.91 -8.64
N LEU A 27 2.89 6.11 -9.56
CA LEU A 27 3.08 4.66 -9.59
C LEU A 27 4.56 4.28 -9.72
N THR A 28 5.31 4.99 -10.57
CA THR A 28 6.75 4.76 -10.73
C THR A 28 7.51 5.06 -9.43
N TYR A 29 7.18 6.18 -8.77
CA TYR A 29 7.78 6.57 -7.51
C TYR A 29 7.47 5.56 -6.40
N VAL A 30 6.22 5.13 -6.27
CA VAL A 30 5.78 4.14 -5.28
C VAL A 30 6.44 2.79 -5.53
N ASN A 31 6.51 2.33 -6.78
CA ASN A 31 7.20 1.10 -7.14
C ASN A 31 8.69 1.17 -6.79
N HIS A 32 9.34 2.33 -6.93
CA HIS A 32 10.73 2.49 -6.50
C HIS A 32 10.89 2.35 -4.98
N LEU A 33 9.98 2.93 -4.20
CA LEU A 33 9.97 2.78 -2.73
C LEU A 33 9.74 1.33 -2.31
N ASP A 34 8.81 0.63 -2.97
CA ASP A 34 8.52 -0.78 -2.71
C ASP A 34 9.74 -1.67 -3.00
N GLN A 35 10.46 -1.42 -4.10
CA GLN A 35 11.70 -2.14 -4.44
C GLN A 35 12.81 -1.88 -3.42
N LEU A 36 13.00 -0.62 -2.98
CA LEU A 36 13.95 -0.28 -1.93
C LEU A 36 13.61 -0.99 -0.62
N TYR A 37 12.32 -1.07 -0.29
CA TYR A 37 11.87 -1.73 0.92
C TYR A 37 12.10 -3.25 0.86
N LYS A 38 11.73 -3.92 -0.24
CA LYS A 38 12.02 -5.34 -0.45
C LYS A 38 13.50 -5.66 -0.31
N ARG A 39 14.37 -4.81 -0.88
CA ARG A 39 15.82 -4.98 -0.76
C ARG A 39 16.29 -4.88 0.69
N LYS A 40 15.84 -3.85 1.43
CA LYS A 40 16.20 -3.68 2.86
C LYS A 40 15.69 -4.83 3.74
N GLN A 41 14.51 -5.38 3.43
CA GLN A 41 13.97 -6.57 4.10
C GLN A 41 14.87 -7.79 3.88
N LEU A 42 15.26 -8.03 2.61
CA LEU A 42 16.16 -9.12 2.25
C LEU A 42 17.55 -8.98 2.89
N GLU A 43 18.14 -7.78 2.88
CA GLU A 43 19.44 -7.49 3.50
C GLU A 43 19.45 -7.75 5.01
N LYS A 44 18.31 -7.56 5.68
CA LYS A 44 18.15 -7.82 7.12
C LYS A 44 17.84 -9.29 7.45
N GLY A 45 17.68 -10.15 6.44
CA GLY A 45 17.26 -11.54 6.64
C GLY A 45 15.84 -11.66 7.20
N LEU A 46 15.00 -10.63 7.03
CA LEU A 46 13.61 -10.62 7.49
C LEU A 46 12.71 -11.41 6.53
N PRO A 47 11.51 -11.83 6.98
CA PRO A 47 10.55 -12.52 6.14
C PRO A 47 10.15 -11.72 4.89
N PRO A 48 9.69 -12.37 3.81
CA PRO A 48 9.20 -11.68 2.63
C PRO A 48 8.09 -10.67 2.94
N VAL A 49 8.17 -9.52 2.29
CA VAL A 49 7.15 -8.44 2.36
C VAL A 49 5.81 -8.97 1.86
N HIS A 50 4.77 -8.76 2.66
CA HIS A 50 3.41 -9.21 2.38
C HIS A 50 2.56 -8.12 1.74
N ALA A 51 2.76 -6.86 2.12
CA ALA A 51 1.98 -5.74 1.63
C ALA A 51 2.90 -4.66 1.07
N LEU A 52 2.53 -4.11 -0.08
CA LEU A 52 3.25 -3.04 -0.75
C LEU A 52 2.35 -1.83 -0.92
N MET A 53 2.98 -0.66 -1.02
CA MET A 53 2.24 0.58 -1.26
C MET A 53 1.49 0.53 -2.59
N VAL A 54 2.04 -0.15 -3.60
CA VAL A 54 1.36 -0.37 -4.88
C VAL A 54 0.05 -1.16 -4.72
N ASP A 55 -0.01 -2.13 -3.79
CA ASP A 55 -1.22 -2.93 -3.56
C ASP A 55 -2.37 -2.05 -3.05
N PHE A 56 -2.05 -1.09 -2.18
CA PHE A 56 -2.99 -0.09 -1.66
C PHE A 56 -3.44 0.95 -2.71
N LEU A 57 -2.61 1.21 -3.73
CA LEU A 57 -3.01 2.09 -4.84
C LEU A 57 -3.93 1.38 -5.84
N HIS A 58 -3.82 0.05 -5.96
CA HIS A 58 -4.69 -0.74 -6.82
C HIS A 58 -6.02 -1.11 -6.15
N GLY A 59 -6.12 -1.03 -4.83
CA GLY A 59 -7.33 -1.30 -4.06
C GLY A 59 -7.03 -1.34 -2.57
N SER A 60 -7.96 -1.84 -1.75
CA SER A 60 -7.66 -2.12 -0.34
C SER A 60 -7.19 -3.57 -0.23
N PRO A 61 -5.88 -3.84 -0.05
CA PRO A 61 -5.41 -5.21 0.14
C PRO A 61 -6.04 -5.79 1.41
N GLU A 62 -6.39 -7.07 1.35
CA GLU A 62 -7.04 -7.77 2.45
C GLU A 62 -6.18 -7.68 3.71
N LYS A 63 -6.82 -7.32 4.83
CA LYS A 63 -6.13 -7.24 6.13
C LYS A 63 -5.77 -8.66 6.57
N PRO A 64 -4.49 -8.96 6.87
CA PRO A 64 -4.12 -10.27 7.37
C PRO A 64 -4.80 -10.54 8.72
N PRO A 65 -5.18 -11.80 9.00
CA PRO A 65 -5.77 -12.17 10.28
C PRO A 65 -4.77 -11.94 11.41
N SER A 66 -5.28 -11.47 12.55
CA SER A 66 -4.50 -11.36 13.78
C SER A 66 -4.03 -12.74 14.25
N VAL A 67 -2.79 -12.83 14.70
CA VAL A 67 -2.21 -14.08 15.24
C VAL A 67 -2.94 -14.45 16.52
N PRO A 68 -3.63 -15.61 16.61
CA PRO A 68 -4.21 -16.07 17.86
C PRO A 68 -3.10 -16.49 18.83
N GLU A 69 -3.20 -16.13 20.12
CA GLU A 69 -2.23 -16.51 21.16
C GLU A 69 -2.09 -18.04 21.33
N ASP A 70 -3.11 -18.82 20.93
CA ASP A 70 -3.17 -20.27 21.10
C ASP A 70 -3.37 -21.00 19.75
N SER A 71 -2.66 -20.54 18.72
CA SER A 71 -2.81 -21.04 17.34
C SER A 71 -2.25 -22.46 17.13
N GLY A 72 -1.50 -23.00 18.09
CA GLY A 72 -0.77 -24.26 17.95
C GLY A 72 0.35 -24.22 16.88
N LEU A 73 0.64 -23.03 16.33
CA LEU A 73 1.69 -22.81 15.33
C LEU A 73 3.07 -22.76 15.98
N SER A 74 4.10 -23.10 15.21
CA SER A 74 5.48 -22.93 15.67
C SER A 74 5.84 -21.45 15.85
N ASP A 75 6.83 -21.16 16.71
CA ASP A 75 7.32 -19.79 16.95
C ASP A 75 7.71 -19.08 15.65
N LYS A 76 8.23 -19.82 14.67
CA LYS A 76 8.60 -19.31 13.35
C LYS A 76 7.38 -18.86 12.55
N GLU A 77 6.29 -19.61 12.62
CA GLU A 77 5.03 -19.30 11.92
C GLU A 77 4.29 -18.14 12.58
N ASN A 78 4.27 -18.11 13.92
CA ASN A 78 3.73 -16.97 14.69
C ASN A 78 4.50 -15.69 14.36
N ASN A 79 5.84 -15.73 14.41
CA ASN A 79 6.66 -14.57 14.06
C ASN A 79 6.42 -14.13 12.60
N ALA A 80 6.33 -15.07 11.65
CA ALA A 80 6.03 -14.74 10.27
C ALA A 80 4.65 -14.09 10.11
N MET A 81 3.63 -14.53 10.84
CA MET A 81 2.31 -13.88 10.83
C MET A 81 2.34 -12.48 11.46
N GLU A 82 3.03 -12.29 12.59
CA GLU A 82 3.19 -10.96 13.19
C GLU A 82 3.87 -9.98 12.23
N TRP A 83 4.90 -10.43 11.52
CA TRP A 83 5.55 -9.62 10.49
C TRP A 83 4.59 -9.22 9.37
N LYS A 84 3.69 -10.12 8.94
CA LYS A 84 2.68 -9.80 7.93
C LYS A 84 1.72 -8.71 8.40
N VAL A 85 1.28 -8.77 9.67
CA VAL A 85 0.39 -7.76 10.27
C VAL A 85 1.11 -6.42 10.36
N MET A 86 2.33 -6.39 10.91
CA MET A 86 3.12 -5.15 11.01
C MET A 86 3.39 -4.51 9.65
N ASP A 87 3.71 -5.33 8.65
CA ASP A 87 3.99 -4.86 7.29
C ASP A 87 2.74 -4.23 6.65
N TRP A 88 1.57 -4.87 6.81
CA TRP A 88 0.30 -4.35 6.33
C TRP A 88 -0.08 -3.03 7.02
N GLU A 89 0.03 -2.94 8.34
CA GLU A 89 -0.27 -1.72 9.10
C GLU A 89 0.66 -0.56 8.75
N ARG A 90 1.94 -0.85 8.49
CA ARG A 90 2.91 0.15 8.04
C ARG A 90 2.47 0.76 6.71
N VAL A 91 2.14 -0.09 5.74
CA VAL A 91 1.74 0.39 4.42
C VAL A 91 0.40 1.12 4.50
N GLU A 92 -0.56 0.62 5.27
CA GLU A 92 -1.83 1.32 5.51
C GLU A 92 -1.61 2.72 6.08
N THR A 93 -0.71 2.85 7.07
CA THR A 93 -0.37 4.14 7.68
C THR A 93 0.27 5.09 6.68
N ILE A 94 1.24 4.61 5.88
CA ILE A 94 1.92 5.44 4.87
C ILE A 94 0.92 5.89 3.80
N CYS A 95 0.06 4.99 3.32
CA CYS A 95 -0.94 5.31 2.30
C CYS A 95 -2.03 6.27 2.82
N LYS A 96 -2.37 6.26 4.11
CA LYS A 96 -3.27 7.26 4.73
C LYS A 96 -2.65 8.66 4.82
N THR A 97 -1.32 8.77 4.80
CA THR A 97 -0.59 10.05 4.83
C THR A 97 -0.33 10.64 3.44
N PHE A 98 -0.60 9.90 2.36
CA PHE A 98 -0.53 10.37 0.98
C PHE A 98 -1.85 11.00 0.52
#